data_AF-A0A7C3HEK2-F1
#
_entry.id   AF-A0A7C3HEK2-F1
#
_cell.length_a   1.000
_cell.length_b   1.000
_cell.length_c   1.000
_cell.angle_alpha   90.00
_cell.angle_beta   90.00
_cell.angle_gamma   90.00
#
_symmetry.space_group_name_H-M   'P 1'
#
loop_
_entity.id
_entity.type
_entity.pdbx_description
1 polymer ?
#
loop_
_entity_poly.entity_id
_entity_poly.type
_entity_poly.pdbx_seq_one_letter_code
_entity_poly.pdbx_strand_id
1 'polypeptide(L)'
;MSAAELRAKFKTERTIAAIHITVAFAALSIGILFGPLQALEHMGINLYSYIEPIFKSYYQGLTLHGVLNAEVFTTWFIVGFLTFATTRSLNRNLRYPWISWLGLILMTVGLLMAAVPLLLNLATVLYTFYPPMKAHPLFYIGVTIMVVGSWVGGYSLYFTLGAWYKEHKGQRAPLIALMSVITMVMWQIATLGVAVEELTMLIPWSLGLIEGVDPQLARD
;
A
#
# COMPACT_ATOMS: atom_id res chain seq x y z
N MET A 1 -16.49 23.37 19.67
CA MET A 1 -16.23 22.02 20.22
C MET A 1 -14.87 22.03 20.92
N SER A 2 -14.77 21.44 22.11
CA SER A 2 -13.49 21.21 22.79
C SER A 2 -12.65 20.15 22.06
N ALA A 3 -11.35 20.08 22.37
CA ALA A 3 -10.49 19.03 21.82
C ALA A 3 -11.00 17.62 22.16
N ALA A 4 -11.59 17.43 23.35
CA ALA A 4 -12.15 16.16 23.77
C ALA A 4 -13.37 15.75 22.92
N GLU A 5 -14.23 16.71 22.59
CA GLU A 5 -15.41 16.48 21.74
C GLU A 5 -15.00 16.13 20.30
N LEU A 6 -14.00 16.81 19.74
CA LEU A 6 -13.45 16.47 18.41
C LEU A 6 -12.80 15.09 18.38
N ARG A 7 -12.18 14.68 19.49
CA ARG A 7 -11.60 13.35 19.67
C ARG A 7 -12.67 12.27 19.74
N ALA A 8 -13.80 12.55 20.40
CA ALA A 8 -14.93 11.62 20.54
C ALA A 8 -15.72 11.48 19.23
N LYS A 9 -16.03 12.60 18.56
CA LYS A 9 -16.81 12.62 17.31
C LYS A 9 -16.24 11.70 16.23
N PHE A 10 -14.92 11.71 16.08
CA PHE A 10 -14.18 11.03 15.01
C PHE A 10 -13.31 9.88 15.54
N LYS A 11 -13.77 9.17 16.58
CA LYS A 11 -12.99 8.12 17.24
C LYS A 11 -12.53 7.06 16.24
N THR A 12 -13.44 6.56 15.42
CA THR A 12 -13.18 5.49 14.44
C THR A 12 -12.16 5.93 13.38
N GLU A 13 -12.35 7.11 12.80
CA GLU A 13 -11.46 7.68 11.78
C GLU A 13 -10.06 7.89 12.33
N ARG A 14 -9.93 8.33 13.59
CA ARG A 14 -8.64 8.47 14.26
C ARG A 14 -7.96 7.13 14.47
N THR A 15 -8.69 6.11 14.89
CA THR A 15 -8.12 4.77 15.08
C THR A 15 -7.63 4.19 13.76
N ILE A 16 -8.47 4.26 12.70
CA ILE A 16 -8.09 3.76 11.37
C ILE A 16 -6.86 4.52 10.84
N ALA A 17 -6.87 5.85 10.88
CA ALA A 17 -5.75 6.65 10.43
C ALA A 17 -4.48 6.38 11.25
N ALA A 18 -4.59 6.23 12.57
CA ALA A 18 -3.46 5.91 13.44
C ALA A 18 -2.86 4.55 13.08
N ILE A 19 -3.67 3.50 12.89
CA ILE A 19 -3.16 2.18 12.50
C ILE A 19 -2.42 2.28 11.17
N HIS A 20 -3.01 2.92 10.17
CA HIS A 20 -2.38 3.08 8.86
C HIS A 20 -1.03 3.80 8.95
N ILE A 21 -1.00 4.93 9.65
CA ILE A 21 0.22 5.73 9.84
C ILE A 21 1.27 4.94 10.64
N THR A 22 0.87 4.22 11.68
CA THR A 22 1.79 3.38 12.46
C THR A 22 2.42 2.29 11.60
N VAL A 23 1.62 1.57 10.80
CA VAL A 23 2.16 0.53 9.90
C VAL A 23 3.05 1.15 8.82
N ALA A 24 2.65 2.29 8.25
CA ALA A 24 3.45 2.99 7.26
C ALA A 24 4.84 3.36 7.80
N PHE A 25 4.90 4.01 8.97
CA PHE A 25 6.18 4.39 9.58
C PHE A 25 6.97 3.18 10.07
N ALA A 26 6.32 2.12 10.55
CA ALA A 26 7.01 0.87 10.88
C ALA A 26 7.67 0.25 9.64
N ALA A 27 6.96 0.18 8.52
CA ALA A 27 7.49 -0.31 7.24
C ALA A 27 8.67 0.54 6.76
N LEU A 28 8.52 1.88 6.79
CA LEU A 28 9.58 2.82 6.45
C LEU A 28 10.83 2.61 7.31
N SER A 29 10.64 2.51 8.63
CA SER A 29 11.75 2.30 9.55
C SER A 29 12.50 1.00 9.28
N ILE A 30 11.78 -0.09 8.99
CA ILE A 30 12.40 -1.39 8.67
C ILE A 30 13.10 -1.32 7.31
N GLY A 31 12.43 -0.80 6.28
CA GLY A 31 13.00 -0.74 4.92
C GLY A 31 14.24 0.16 4.85
N ILE A 32 14.24 1.30 5.55
CA ILE A 32 15.40 2.21 5.59
C ILE A 32 16.66 1.56 6.18
N LEU A 33 16.55 0.53 7.03
CA LEU A 33 17.74 -0.16 7.58
C LEU A 33 18.66 -0.71 6.49
N PHE A 34 18.11 -1.07 5.32
CA PHE A 34 18.89 -1.53 4.17
C PHE A 34 19.54 -0.40 3.37
N GLY A 35 19.08 0.85 3.49
CA GLY A 35 19.60 1.99 2.73
C GLY A 35 21.09 2.29 3.00
N PRO A 36 21.53 2.41 4.26
CA PRO A 36 22.94 2.56 4.58
C PRO A 36 23.81 1.40 4.08
N LEU A 37 23.31 0.16 4.17
CA LEU A 37 24.02 -1.02 3.64
C LEU A 37 24.17 -0.93 2.11
N GLN A 38 23.13 -0.48 1.40
CA GLN A 38 23.20 -0.26 -0.04
C GLN A 38 24.20 0.84 -0.40
N ALA A 39 24.23 1.95 0.34
CA ALA A 39 25.17 3.05 0.09
C ALA A 39 26.62 2.61 0.29
N LEU A 40 26.90 1.84 1.35
CA LEU A 40 28.24 1.30 1.62
C LEU A 40 28.68 0.29 0.56
N GLU A 41 27.78 -0.60 0.11
CA GLU A 41 28.07 -1.52 -1.00
C GLU A 41 28.48 -0.76 -2.27
N HIS A 42 27.78 0.33 -2.61
CA HIS A 42 28.12 1.19 -3.76
C HIS A 42 29.46 1.92 -3.60
N MET A 43 29.98 2.05 -2.37
CA MET A 43 31.31 2.57 -2.08
C MET A 43 32.40 1.48 -2.06
N GLY A 44 32.06 0.22 -2.35
CA GLY A 44 32.97 -0.92 -2.27
C GLY A 44 33.16 -1.48 -0.86
N ILE A 45 32.35 -1.08 0.12
CA ILE A 45 32.37 -1.58 1.50
C ILE A 45 31.24 -2.58 1.67
N ASN A 46 31.54 -3.88 1.53
CA ASN A 46 30.54 -4.93 1.66
C ASN A 46 30.31 -5.33 3.12
N LEU A 47 29.19 -4.85 3.67
CA LEU A 47 28.70 -5.25 5.00
C LEU A 47 27.61 -6.33 4.97
N TYR A 48 27.17 -6.76 3.78
CA TYR A 48 26.13 -7.79 3.65
C TYR A 48 26.59 -9.15 4.18
N SER A 49 27.89 -9.45 4.13
CA SER A 49 28.49 -10.67 4.70
C SER A 49 28.20 -10.83 6.21
N TYR A 50 28.06 -9.74 6.96
CA TYR A 50 27.78 -9.79 8.39
C TYR A 50 26.31 -10.10 8.71
N ILE A 51 25.39 -9.87 7.76
CA ILE A 51 23.95 -10.10 7.94
C ILE A 51 23.42 -11.30 7.14
N GLU A 52 24.30 -11.98 6.39
CA GLU A 52 24.01 -13.18 5.60
C GLU A 52 23.23 -14.28 6.34
N PRO A 53 23.47 -14.54 7.65
CA PRO A 53 22.68 -15.52 8.39
C PRO A 53 21.18 -15.22 8.36
N ILE A 54 20.80 -13.95 8.30
CA ILE A 54 19.42 -13.45 8.32
C ILE A 54 18.95 -13.10 6.90
N PHE A 55 19.73 -12.35 6.12
CA PHE A 55 19.40 -11.90 4.78
C PHE A 55 20.40 -12.44 3.75
N LYS A 56 19.93 -13.27 2.84
CA LYS A 56 20.76 -14.13 1.98
C LYS A 56 21.54 -13.40 0.90
N SER A 57 21.17 -12.17 0.57
CA SER A 57 21.86 -11.40 -0.47
C SER A 57 21.58 -9.91 -0.38
N TYR A 58 22.44 -9.13 -1.07
CA TYR A 58 22.17 -7.73 -1.41
C TYR A 58 20.76 -7.54 -1.99
N TYR A 59 20.38 -8.39 -2.95
CA TYR A 59 19.11 -8.29 -3.67
C TYR A 59 17.89 -8.60 -2.80
N GLN A 60 18.01 -9.50 -1.81
CA GLN A 60 16.93 -9.72 -0.85
C GLN A 60 16.68 -8.44 -0.03
N GLY A 61 17.77 -7.83 0.47
CA GLY A 61 17.70 -6.55 1.18
C GLY A 61 17.19 -5.40 0.30
N LEU A 62 17.60 -5.35 -0.97
CA LEU A 62 17.13 -4.35 -1.93
C LEU A 62 15.62 -4.52 -2.24
N THR A 63 15.15 -5.76 -2.35
CA THR A 63 13.72 -6.04 -2.55
C THR A 63 12.91 -5.59 -1.33
N LEU A 64 13.35 -5.96 -0.12
CA LEU A 64 12.72 -5.52 1.13
C LEU A 64 12.71 -3.99 1.25
N HIS A 65 13.82 -3.33 0.93
CA HIS A 65 13.91 -1.88 0.94
C HIS A 65 12.88 -1.23 0.03
N GLY A 66 12.84 -1.66 -1.25
CA GLY A 66 11.93 -1.11 -2.24
C GLY A 66 10.47 -1.34 -1.87
N VAL A 67 10.09 -2.59 -1.57
CA VAL A 67 8.69 -2.94 -1.24
C VAL A 67 8.24 -2.21 0.03
N LEU A 68 9.04 -2.21 1.10
CA LEU A 68 8.61 -1.59 2.36
C LEU A 68 8.52 -0.05 2.26
N ASN A 69 9.44 0.59 1.54
CA ASN A 69 9.52 2.05 1.50
C ASN A 69 8.70 2.67 0.36
N ALA A 70 8.81 2.12 -0.86
CA ALA A 70 8.17 2.72 -2.04
C ALA A 70 6.71 2.28 -2.19
N GLU A 71 6.35 1.11 -1.68
CA GLU A 71 5.02 0.51 -1.86
C GLU A 71 4.23 0.51 -0.54
N VAL A 72 4.70 -0.20 0.49
CA VAL A 72 3.97 -0.32 1.76
C VAL A 72 3.86 1.04 2.47
N PHE A 73 4.98 1.73 2.72
CA PHE A 73 4.94 3.02 3.41
C PHE A 73 4.04 4.04 2.70
N THR A 74 4.20 4.23 1.39
CA THR A 74 3.48 5.27 0.64
C THR A 74 1.98 4.99 0.58
N THR A 75 1.58 3.76 0.24
CA THR A 75 0.17 3.38 0.13
C THR A 75 -0.52 3.39 1.48
N TRP A 76 0.11 2.85 2.53
CA TRP A 76 -0.46 2.87 3.87
C TRP A 76 -0.58 4.29 4.42
N PHE A 77 0.44 5.12 4.21
CA PHE A 77 0.41 6.52 4.63
C PHE A 77 -0.72 7.26 3.92
N ILE A 78 -0.85 7.14 2.60
CA ILE A 78 -1.83 7.92 1.83
C ILE A 78 -3.27 7.51 2.16
N VAL A 79 -3.56 6.22 2.33
CA VAL A 79 -4.91 5.74 2.71
C VAL A 79 -5.29 6.27 4.11
N GLY A 80 -4.38 6.18 5.07
CA GLY A 80 -4.59 6.68 6.44
C GLY A 80 -4.74 8.20 6.49
N PHE A 81 -3.83 8.91 5.84
CA PHE A 81 -3.79 10.37 5.79
C PHE A 81 -5.03 10.94 5.11
N LEU A 82 -5.43 10.41 3.95
CA LEU A 82 -6.61 10.89 3.22
C LEU A 82 -7.92 10.57 3.94
N THR A 83 -8.00 9.45 4.67
CA THR A 83 -9.14 9.14 5.56
C THR A 83 -9.27 10.20 6.66
N PHE A 84 -8.15 10.57 7.30
CA PHE A 84 -8.13 11.65 8.28
C PHE A 84 -8.47 13.00 7.64
N ALA A 85 -7.77 13.39 6.58
CA ALA A 85 -7.90 14.70 5.95
C ALA A 85 -9.32 14.95 5.42
N THR A 86 -9.93 13.95 4.78
CA THR A 86 -11.30 14.05 4.23
C THR A 86 -12.32 14.29 5.32
N THR A 87 -12.30 13.48 6.39
CA THR A 87 -13.31 13.55 7.46
C THR A 87 -13.21 14.84 8.25
N ARG A 88 -11.98 15.33 8.49
CA ARG A 88 -11.73 16.65 9.11
C ARG A 88 -12.17 17.80 8.22
N SER A 89 -11.82 17.75 6.94
CA SER A 89 -12.12 18.81 5.99
C SER A 89 -13.62 18.96 5.74
N LEU A 90 -14.36 17.86 5.69
CA LEU A 90 -15.82 17.85 5.56
C LEU A 90 -16.56 18.04 6.90
N ASN A 91 -15.84 18.06 8.02
CA ASN A 91 -16.37 18.06 9.39
C ASN A 91 -17.47 16.98 9.62
N ARG A 92 -17.29 15.79 9.04
CA ARG A 92 -18.23 14.67 9.13
C ARG A 92 -17.52 13.34 9.30
N ASN A 93 -18.17 12.41 9.97
CA ASN A 93 -17.71 11.04 10.03
C ASN A 93 -17.83 10.36 8.66
N LEU A 94 -17.10 9.26 8.51
CA LEU A 94 -17.22 8.37 7.36
C LEU A 94 -18.67 7.93 7.21
N ARG A 95 -19.16 7.92 5.96
CA ARG A 95 -20.53 7.49 5.69
C ARG A 95 -20.74 6.01 6.07
N TYR A 96 -19.77 5.16 5.74
CA TYR A 96 -19.78 3.72 6.03
C TYR A 96 -18.43 3.31 6.64
N PRO A 97 -18.21 3.49 7.95
CA PRO A 97 -16.90 3.23 8.57
C PRO A 97 -16.41 1.79 8.40
N TRP A 98 -17.31 0.81 8.26
CA TRP A 98 -16.96 -0.59 8.05
C TRP A 98 -16.19 -0.82 6.73
N ILE A 99 -16.38 0.02 5.71
CA ILE A 99 -15.65 -0.08 4.44
C ILE A 99 -14.18 0.26 4.66
N SER A 100 -13.89 1.32 5.43
CA SER A 100 -12.50 1.65 5.78
C SER A 100 -11.84 0.58 6.66
N TRP A 101 -12.60 -0.08 7.54
CA TRP A 101 -12.09 -1.24 8.28
C TRP A 101 -11.81 -2.44 7.38
N LEU A 102 -12.70 -2.73 6.42
CA LEU A 102 -12.48 -3.79 5.43
C LEU A 102 -11.22 -3.52 4.60
N GLY A 103 -11.05 -2.29 4.11
CA GLY A 103 -9.85 -1.89 3.38
C GLY A 103 -8.58 -2.09 4.21
N LEU A 104 -8.59 -1.66 5.47
CA LEU A 104 -7.47 -1.89 6.40
C LEU A 104 -7.17 -3.38 6.59
N ILE A 105 -8.19 -4.22 6.80
CA ILE A 105 -8.02 -5.67 6.98
C ILE A 105 -7.41 -6.31 5.72
N LEU A 106 -7.92 -5.96 4.53
CA LEU A 106 -7.38 -6.45 3.26
C LEU A 106 -5.92 -6.02 3.09
N MET A 107 -5.59 -4.76 3.36
CA MET A 107 -4.21 -4.28 3.33
C MET A 107 -3.31 -5.03 4.30
N THR A 108 -3.76 -5.28 5.53
CA THR A 108 -3.01 -6.08 6.51
C THR A 108 -2.79 -7.51 6.03
N VAL A 109 -3.84 -8.19 5.54
CA VAL A 109 -3.74 -9.57 5.05
C VAL A 109 -2.79 -9.65 3.87
N GLY A 110 -2.92 -8.75 2.89
CA GLY A 110 -2.03 -8.69 1.74
C GLY A 110 -0.57 -8.47 2.12
N LEU A 111 -0.31 -7.52 3.03
CA LEU A 111 1.03 -7.26 3.58
C LEU A 111 1.62 -8.52 4.23
N LEU A 112 0.86 -9.20 5.08
CA LEU A 112 1.34 -10.41 5.75
C LEU A 112 1.60 -11.57 4.78
N MET A 113 0.75 -11.73 3.76
CA MET A 113 0.95 -12.72 2.70
C MET A 113 2.24 -12.44 1.92
N ALA A 114 2.48 -11.19 1.52
CA ALA A 114 3.69 -10.82 0.78
C ALA A 114 4.97 -10.86 1.65
N ALA A 115 4.86 -10.55 2.94
CA ALA A 115 6.00 -10.55 3.86
C ALA A 115 6.64 -11.94 4.02
N VAL A 116 5.84 -13.02 4.03
CA VAL A 116 6.35 -14.39 4.20
C VAL A 116 7.39 -14.77 3.13
N PRO A 117 7.09 -14.76 1.82
CA PRO A 117 8.06 -15.11 0.80
C PRO A 117 9.22 -14.10 0.70
N LEU A 118 9.00 -12.81 0.99
CA LEU A 118 10.07 -11.81 1.04
C LEU A 118 11.13 -12.17 2.10
N LEU A 119 10.69 -12.49 3.32
CA LEU A 119 11.57 -12.84 4.43
C LEU A 119 12.26 -14.20 4.22
N LEU A 120 11.56 -15.15 3.58
CA LEU A 120 12.11 -16.48 3.27
C LEU A 120 13.01 -16.51 2.01
N ASN A 121 13.33 -15.36 1.42
CA ASN A 121 14.13 -15.26 0.18
C ASN A 121 13.48 -15.99 -1.02
N LEU A 122 12.15 -16.10 -1.03
CA LEU A 122 11.35 -16.69 -2.10
C LEU A 122 10.74 -15.66 -3.05
N ALA A 123 10.99 -14.37 -2.81
CA ALA A 123 10.51 -13.25 -3.62
C ALA A 123 11.60 -12.18 -3.80
N THR A 124 12.82 -12.59 -4.13
CA THR A 124 13.94 -11.67 -4.39
C THR A 124 13.91 -11.17 -5.83
N VAL A 125 12.94 -10.31 -6.12
CA VAL A 125 12.58 -9.86 -7.48
C VAL A 125 12.50 -8.33 -7.62
N LEU A 126 12.97 -7.59 -6.62
CA LEU A 126 12.82 -6.12 -6.51
C LEU A 126 11.35 -5.68 -6.37
N TYR A 127 11.13 -4.39 -6.12
CA TYR A 127 9.79 -3.81 -5.99
C TYR A 127 9.03 -3.67 -7.31
N THR A 128 9.69 -3.93 -8.45
CA THR A 128 9.07 -3.94 -9.79
C THR A 128 8.73 -5.35 -10.28
N PHE A 129 9.30 -6.39 -9.67
CA PHE A 129 9.00 -7.82 -9.93
C PHE A 129 8.88 -8.23 -11.41
N TYR A 130 9.64 -7.59 -12.29
CA TYR A 130 9.57 -7.80 -13.74
C TYR A 130 9.88 -9.27 -14.13
N PRO A 131 9.02 -9.90 -14.94
CA PRO A 131 9.34 -11.18 -15.61
C PRO A 131 10.64 -11.08 -16.45
N PRO A 132 11.39 -12.19 -16.61
CA PRO A 132 11.09 -13.55 -16.20
C PRO A 132 11.54 -13.89 -14.76
N MET A 133 11.83 -12.90 -13.91
CA MET A 133 12.13 -13.16 -12.49
C MET A 133 10.86 -13.58 -11.75
N LYS A 134 10.79 -14.86 -11.38
CA LYS A 134 9.60 -15.47 -10.79
C LYS A 134 9.71 -15.54 -9.27
N ALA A 135 8.75 -14.93 -8.57
CA ALA A 135 8.59 -15.07 -7.12
C ALA A 135 7.59 -16.17 -6.75
N HIS A 136 7.52 -16.50 -5.47
CA HIS A 136 6.49 -17.36 -4.92
C HIS A 136 5.07 -16.74 -5.10
N PRO A 137 4.03 -17.54 -5.46
CA PRO A 137 2.67 -17.02 -5.72
C PRO A 137 2.08 -16.14 -4.63
N LEU A 138 2.38 -16.49 -3.37
CA LEU A 138 1.90 -15.75 -2.20
C LEU A 138 2.35 -14.28 -2.19
N PHE A 139 3.48 -13.96 -2.83
CA PHE A 139 3.96 -12.57 -2.99
C PHE A 139 3.00 -11.76 -3.87
N TYR A 140 2.78 -12.22 -5.10
CA TYR A 140 1.89 -11.62 -6.09
C TYR A 140 0.46 -11.47 -5.57
N ILE A 141 -0.09 -12.53 -4.97
CA ILE A 141 -1.42 -12.51 -4.38
C ILE A 141 -1.48 -11.52 -3.20
N GLY A 142 -0.44 -11.50 -2.36
CA GLY A 142 -0.37 -10.59 -1.21
C GLY A 142 -0.36 -9.12 -1.61
N VAL A 143 0.51 -8.75 -2.55
CA VAL A 143 0.60 -7.38 -3.10
C VAL A 143 -0.73 -7.00 -3.76
N THR A 144 -1.32 -7.88 -4.56
CA THR A 144 -2.63 -7.66 -5.20
C THR A 144 -3.73 -7.38 -4.17
N ILE A 145 -3.86 -8.19 -3.13
CA ILE A 145 -4.86 -7.99 -2.07
C ILE A 145 -4.62 -6.66 -1.33
N MET A 146 -3.36 -6.27 -1.12
CA MET A 146 -3.03 -4.99 -0.50
C MET A 146 -3.49 -3.81 -1.37
N VAL A 147 -3.22 -3.84 -2.68
CA VAL A 147 -3.70 -2.82 -3.62
C VAL A 147 -5.22 -2.76 -3.64
N VAL A 148 -5.91 -3.90 -3.69
CA VAL A 148 -7.39 -3.96 -3.61
C VAL A 148 -7.90 -3.36 -2.30
N GLY A 149 -7.24 -3.63 -1.17
CA GLY A 149 -7.58 -3.01 0.12
C GLY A 149 -7.50 -1.48 0.09
N SER A 150 -6.51 -0.91 -0.59
CA SER A 150 -6.38 0.54 -0.78
C SER A 150 -7.53 1.13 -1.60
N TRP A 151 -8.04 0.40 -2.61
CA TRP A 151 -9.20 0.80 -3.41
C TRP A 151 -10.46 0.86 -2.55
N VAL A 152 -10.67 -0.16 -1.71
CA VAL A 152 -11.77 -0.20 -0.73
C VAL A 152 -11.70 1.01 0.21
N GLY A 153 -10.51 1.39 0.67
CA GLY A 153 -10.28 2.63 1.41
C GLY A 153 -10.73 3.88 0.63
N GLY A 154 -10.43 3.96 -0.67
CA GLY A 154 -10.85 5.04 -1.56
C GLY A 154 -12.37 5.14 -1.73
N TYR A 155 -13.06 4.01 -1.93
CA TYR A 155 -14.52 4.00 -2.01
C TYR A 155 -15.20 4.56 -0.75
N SER A 156 -14.62 4.31 0.43
CA SER A 156 -15.11 4.92 1.69
C SER A 156 -15.10 6.46 1.63
N LEU A 157 -14.08 7.06 1.01
CA LEU A 157 -14.00 8.51 0.82
C LEU A 157 -15.02 9.00 -0.20
N TYR A 158 -15.26 8.26 -1.28
CA TYR A 158 -16.26 8.62 -2.30
C TYR A 158 -17.66 8.66 -1.73
N PHE A 159 -18.05 7.64 -0.96
CA PHE A 159 -19.36 7.60 -0.30
C PHE A 159 -19.49 8.73 0.73
N THR A 160 -18.40 9.09 1.41
CA THR A 160 -18.38 10.16 2.40
C THR A 160 -18.55 11.53 1.74
N LEU A 161 -17.83 11.81 0.65
CA LEU A 161 -17.97 13.06 -0.11
C LEU A 161 -19.34 13.14 -0.81
N GLY A 162 -19.80 12.04 -1.42
CA GLY A 162 -21.10 11.99 -2.08
C GLY A 162 -22.26 12.25 -1.11
N ALA A 163 -22.17 11.72 0.12
CA ALA A 163 -23.14 12.03 1.16
C ALA A 163 -23.06 13.50 1.59
N TRP A 164 -21.86 14.10 1.65
CA TRP A 164 -21.70 15.51 1.99
C TRP A 164 -22.37 16.42 0.97
N TYR A 165 -22.24 16.13 -0.33
CA TYR A 165 -22.93 16.88 -1.39
C TYR A 165 -24.45 16.80 -1.30
N LYS A 166 -25.02 15.68 -0.83
CA LYS A 166 -26.48 15.55 -0.64
C LYS A 166 -26.99 16.47 0.47
N GLU A 167 -26.17 16.69 1.50
CA GLU A 167 -26.46 17.57 2.63
C GLU A 167 -26.18 19.05 2.30
N HIS A 168 -25.28 19.34 1.34
CA HIS A 168 -24.81 20.68 0.97
C HIS A 168 -25.05 21.00 -0.51
N LYS A 169 -26.30 20.88 -0.96
CA LYS A 169 -26.68 21.09 -2.37
C LYS A 169 -26.27 22.50 -2.84
N GLY A 170 -25.61 22.56 -4.00
CA GLY A 170 -25.14 23.82 -4.61
C GLY A 170 -23.84 24.37 -4.02
N GLN A 171 -23.26 23.73 -3.00
CA GLN A 171 -21.99 24.16 -2.41
C GLN A 171 -20.81 23.42 -3.02
N ARG A 172 -19.67 24.11 -3.13
CA ARG A 172 -18.39 23.48 -3.50
C ARG A 172 -17.82 22.76 -2.28
N ALA A 173 -17.30 21.55 -2.49
CA ALA A 173 -16.64 20.81 -1.42
C ALA A 173 -15.38 21.56 -0.94
N PRO A 174 -15.06 21.47 0.35
CA PRO A 174 -13.76 21.87 0.88
C PRO A 174 -12.60 21.29 0.06
N LEU A 175 -11.61 22.13 -0.26
CA LEU A 175 -10.53 21.80 -1.18
C LEU A 175 -9.77 20.53 -0.77
N ILE A 176 -9.44 20.37 0.53
CA ILE A 176 -8.70 19.21 1.03
C ILE A 176 -9.49 17.90 0.80
N ALA A 177 -10.80 17.89 1.06
CA ALA A 177 -11.64 16.72 0.81
C ALA A 177 -11.74 16.38 -0.68
N LEU A 178 -11.89 17.41 -1.53
CA LEU A 178 -11.95 17.22 -2.98
C LEU A 178 -10.61 16.67 -3.52
N MET A 179 -9.48 17.25 -3.13
CA MET A 179 -8.15 16.77 -3.52
C MET A 179 -7.92 15.33 -3.02
N SER A 180 -8.34 15.01 -1.79
CA SER A 180 -8.22 13.65 -1.26
C SER A 180 -8.95 12.62 -2.11
N VAL A 181 -10.18 12.93 -2.53
CA VAL A 181 -10.96 12.05 -3.39
C VAL A 181 -10.36 11.95 -4.79
N ILE A 182 -9.93 13.07 -5.39
CA ILE A 182 -9.27 13.06 -6.71
C ILE A 182 -8.00 12.22 -6.67
N THR A 183 -7.18 12.33 -5.62
CA THR A 183 -5.98 11.50 -5.46
C THR A 183 -6.32 10.02 -5.46
N MET A 184 -7.37 9.59 -4.74
CA MET A 184 -7.79 8.19 -4.76
C MET A 184 -8.35 7.75 -6.12
N VAL A 185 -9.06 8.64 -6.84
CA VAL A 185 -9.55 8.34 -8.21
C VAL A 185 -8.37 8.13 -9.15
N MET A 186 -7.39 9.04 -9.10
CA MET A 186 -6.18 8.92 -9.90
C MET A 186 -5.42 7.64 -9.57
N TRP A 187 -5.25 7.31 -8.28
CA TRP A 187 -4.62 6.06 -7.83
C TRP A 187 -5.30 4.82 -8.41
N GLN A 188 -6.63 4.74 -8.35
CA GLN A 188 -7.37 3.58 -8.86
C GLN A 188 -7.24 3.44 -10.37
N ILE A 189 -7.29 4.55 -11.11
CA ILE A 189 -7.06 4.53 -12.56
C ILE A 189 -5.63 4.11 -12.88
N ALA A 190 -4.64 4.70 -12.19
CA ALA A 190 -3.22 4.42 -12.42
C ALA A 190 -2.83 2.97 -12.11
N THR A 191 -3.54 2.32 -11.18
CA THR A 191 -3.27 0.92 -10.80
C THR A 191 -4.07 -0.12 -11.59
N LEU A 192 -4.86 0.29 -12.59
CA LEU A 192 -5.55 -0.65 -13.47
C LEU A 192 -4.60 -1.50 -14.31
N GLY A 193 -3.46 -0.94 -14.77
CA GLY A 193 -2.43 -1.67 -15.52
C GLY A 193 -1.90 -2.85 -14.70
N VAL A 194 -1.24 -2.52 -13.58
CA VAL A 194 -0.75 -3.49 -12.59
C VAL A 194 -1.81 -4.52 -12.18
N ALA A 195 -3.08 -4.12 -12.01
CA ALA A 195 -4.14 -5.06 -11.67
C ALA A 195 -4.41 -6.08 -12.80
N VAL A 196 -4.35 -5.65 -14.06
CA VAL A 196 -4.49 -6.53 -15.23
C VAL A 196 -3.27 -7.44 -15.35
N GLU A 197 -2.05 -6.92 -15.22
CA GLU A 197 -0.82 -7.71 -15.23
C GLU A 197 -0.84 -8.80 -14.14
N GLU A 198 -1.14 -8.45 -12.90
CA GLU A 198 -1.20 -9.40 -11.78
C GLU A 198 -2.23 -10.52 -12.03
N LEU A 199 -3.46 -10.15 -12.37
CA LEU A 199 -4.58 -11.09 -12.48
C LEU A 199 -4.50 -11.98 -13.72
N THR A 200 -3.93 -11.49 -14.82
CA THR A 200 -3.92 -12.22 -16.10
C THR A 200 -2.58 -12.85 -16.44
N MET A 201 -1.49 -12.38 -15.80
CA MET A 201 -0.13 -12.81 -16.13
C MET A 201 0.61 -13.37 -14.91
N LEU A 202 0.92 -12.52 -13.91
CA LEU A 202 1.85 -12.91 -12.84
C LEU A 202 1.27 -13.97 -11.89
N ILE A 203 0.01 -13.83 -11.47
CA ILE A 203 -0.65 -14.82 -10.61
C ILE A 203 -0.84 -16.15 -11.35
N PRO A 204 -1.43 -16.20 -12.57
CA PRO A 204 -1.54 -17.46 -13.31
C PRO A 204 -0.19 -18.12 -13.57
N TRP A 205 0.83 -17.33 -13.93
CA TRP A 205 2.17 -17.86 -14.18
C TRP A 205 2.83 -18.40 -12.93
N SER A 206 2.78 -17.65 -11.81
CA SER A 206 3.34 -18.09 -10.53
C SER A 206 2.71 -19.40 -10.04
N LEU A 207 1.40 -19.58 -10.24
CA LEU A 207 0.66 -20.80 -9.93
C LEU A 207 0.89 -21.97 -10.90
N GLY A 208 1.57 -21.73 -12.04
CA GLY A 208 1.80 -22.74 -13.07
C GLY A 208 0.59 -23.01 -13.97
N LEU A 209 -0.39 -22.09 -14.00
CA LEU A 209 -1.56 -22.18 -14.90
C LEU A 209 -1.21 -21.80 -16.34
N ILE A 210 -0.16 -20.99 -16.53
CA ILE A 210 0.43 -20.65 -17.83
C ILE A 210 1.94 -20.84 -17.78
N GLU A 211 2.55 -21.14 -18.93
CA GLU A 211 3.97 -21.50 -19.02
C GLU A 211 4.92 -20.30 -18.87
N GLY A 212 4.47 -19.11 -19.29
CA GLY A 212 5.30 -17.91 -19.29
C GLY A 212 4.47 -16.64 -19.42
N VAL A 213 5.16 -15.51 -19.27
CA VAL A 213 4.63 -14.15 -19.44
C VAL A 213 5.50 -13.43 -20.46
N ASP A 214 4.89 -12.68 -21.37
CA ASP A 214 5.61 -11.80 -22.30
C ASP A 214 6.23 -10.64 -21.50
N PRO A 215 7.57 -10.52 -21.42
CA PRO A 215 8.21 -9.48 -20.59
C PRO A 215 8.05 -8.07 -21.14
N GLN A 216 7.67 -7.88 -22.41
CA GLN A 216 7.41 -6.55 -22.97
C GLN A 216 5.99 -6.09 -22.65
N LEU A 217 5.05 -7.02 -22.56
CA LEU A 217 3.68 -6.74 -22.16
C LEU A 217 3.55 -6.46 -20.66
N ALA A 218 4.33 -7.15 -19.82
CA ALA A 218 4.32 -7.07 -18.35
C ALA A 218 5.30 -6.01 -17.79
N ARG A 219 5.35 -4.82 -18.37
CA ARG A 219 6.23 -3.70 -17.96
C ARG A 219 5.43 -2.41 -17.78
N ASP A 220 4.39 -2.56 -16.99
CA ASP A 220 3.36 -1.58 -16.61
C ASP A 220 3.91 -0.33 -15.89
#